data_AF-A0AAW2Z6A1-F1
#
_entry.id   AF-A0AAW2Z6A1-F1
#
_cell.length_a   1.000
_cell.length_b   1.000
_cell.length_c   1.000
_cell.angle_alpha   90.00
_cell.angle_beta   90.00
_cell.angle_gamma   90.00
#
_symmetry.space_group_name_H-M   'P 1'
#
loop_
_entity.id
_entity.type
_entity.pdbx_description
1 polymer ?
#
loop_
_entity_poly.entity_id
_entity_poly.type
_entity_poly.pdbx_seq_one_letter_code
_entity_poly.pdbx_strand_id
1 'polypeptide(L)'
;MEDLQELKEVLVKNLEKKGVLEKIRSNLRAEIYNALHNEDVERPPITEQELLINELFREYLEFVGYKHTLSVFKQGRFNENVLRTSNCVQRKGCR
;
A
#
# COMPACT_ATOMS: atom_id res chain seq x y z
N MET A 1 29.62 21.88 -11.80
CA MET A 1 28.16 21.72 -11.98
C MET A 1 27.76 20.24 -11.96
N GLU A 2 28.63 19.29 -12.29
CA GLU A 2 28.36 17.83 -12.22
C GLU A 2 28.09 17.30 -10.81
N ASP A 3 28.89 17.65 -9.81
CA ASP A 3 28.75 17.11 -8.43
C ASP A 3 27.39 17.37 -7.79
N LEU A 4 26.79 18.53 -8.06
CA LEU A 4 25.50 18.92 -7.48
C LEU A 4 24.35 18.14 -8.13
N GLN A 5 24.48 17.83 -9.42
CA GLN A 5 23.55 17.00 -10.17
C GLN A 5 23.61 15.55 -9.69
N GLU A 6 24.82 15.01 -9.52
CA GLU A 6 25.06 13.66 -9.03
C GLU A 6 24.53 13.50 -7.59
N LEU A 7 24.79 14.47 -6.71
CA LEU A 7 24.27 14.47 -5.35
C LEU A 7 22.73 14.47 -5.34
N LYS A 8 22.09 15.28 -6.19
CA LYS A 8 20.64 15.31 -6.34
C LYS A 8 20.10 13.95 -6.79
N GLU A 9 20.73 13.31 -7.76
CA GLU A 9 20.31 11.99 -8.25
C GLU A 9 20.41 10.91 -7.17
N VAL A 10 21.49 10.91 -6.39
CA VAL A 10 21.67 9.97 -5.28
C VAL A 10 20.60 10.17 -4.22
N LEU A 11 20.23 11.41 -3.90
CA LEU A 11 19.15 11.72 -2.97
C LEU A 11 17.79 11.24 -3.49
N VAL A 12 17.48 11.50 -4.76
CA VAL A 12 16.24 11.03 -5.40
C VAL A 12 16.16 9.50 -5.36
N LYS A 13 17.22 8.80 -5.81
CA LYS A 13 17.29 7.33 -5.79
C LYS A 13 17.11 6.76 -4.38
N ASN A 14 17.64 7.44 -3.34
CA ASN A 14 17.43 7.02 -1.95
C ASN A 14 15.98 7.22 -1.49
N LEU A 15 15.35 8.34 -1.84
CA LEU A 15 13.95 8.62 -1.50
C LEU A 15 12.98 7.69 -2.24
N GLU A 16 13.31 7.28 -3.47
CA GLU A 16 12.59 6.26 -4.24
C GLU A 16 12.74 4.88 -3.58
N LYS A 17 13.97 4.46 -3.24
CA LYS A 17 14.21 3.19 -2.52
C LYS A 17 13.47 3.11 -1.18
N LYS A 18 13.38 4.23 -0.46
CA LYS A 18 12.62 4.33 0.80
C LYS A 18 11.10 4.42 0.58
N GLY A 19 10.63 4.53 -0.66
CA GLY A 19 9.21 4.64 -1.01
C GLY A 19 8.56 5.98 -0.64
N VAL A 20 9.33 6.98 -0.20
CA VAL A 20 8.81 8.28 0.23
C VAL A 20 8.26 9.06 -0.96
N LEU A 21 8.99 9.04 -2.09
CA LEU A 21 8.55 9.71 -3.32
C LEU A 21 7.28 9.09 -3.90
N GLU A 22 7.15 7.76 -3.87
CA GLU A 22 5.95 7.06 -4.32
C GLU A 22 4.74 7.31 -3.43
N LYS A 23 4.95 7.45 -2.10
CA LYS A 23 3.89 7.87 -1.17
C LYS A 23 3.40 9.28 -1.49
N ILE A 24 4.30 10.23 -1.74
CA ILE A 24 3.93 11.61 -2.10
C ILE A 24 3.16 11.63 -3.43
N ARG A 25 3.65 10.92 -4.46
CA ARG A 25 2.96 10.81 -5.77
C ARG A 25 1.58 10.18 -5.63
N SER A 26 1.45 9.13 -4.83
CA SER A 26 0.17 8.45 -4.58
C SER A 26 -0.82 9.37 -3.88
N ASN A 27 -0.39 10.08 -2.84
CA ASN A 27 -1.24 11.05 -2.13
C ASN A 27 -1.69 12.18 -3.05
N LEU A 28 -0.77 12.72 -3.87
CA LEU A 28 -1.11 13.76 -4.83
C LEU A 28 -2.14 13.27 -5.86
N ARG A 29 -1.97 12.05 -6.39
CA ARG A 29 -2.94 11.43 -7.31
C ARG A 29 -4.30 11.23 -6.65
N ALA A 30 -4.33 10.79 -5.38
CA ALA A 30 -5.57 10.64 -4.62
C ALA A 30 -6.27 11.99 -4.43
N GLU A 31 -5.52 13.03 -4.07
CA GLU A 31 -6.07 14.38 -3.88
C GLU A 31 -6.61 14.97 -5.19
N ILE A 32 -5.86 14.83 -6.28
CA ILE A 32 -6.32 15.23 -7.62
C ILE A 32 -7.58 14.45 -8.01
N TYR A 33 -7.62 13.14 -7.75
CA TYR A 33 -8.78 12.32 -8.03
C TYR A 33 -10.00 12.81 -7.26
N ASN A 34 -9.87 13.08 -5.96
CA ASN A 34 -10.95 13.59 -5.11
C ASN A 34 -11.39 14.99 -5.55
N ALA A 35 -10.47 15.88 -5.91
CA ALA A 35 -10.79 17.22 -6.40
C ALA A 35 -11.53 17.21 -7.76
N LEU A 36 -11.25 16.20 -8.60
CA LEU A 36 -11.93 16.02 -9.88
C LEU A 36 -13.27 15.27 -9.75
N HIS A 37 -13.41 14.39 -8.76
CA HIS A 37 -14.63 13.64 -8.51
C HIS A 37 -15.38 14.29 -7.36
N ASN A 38 -16.34 15.17 -7.67
CA ASN A 38 -17.29 15.70 -6.69
C ASN A 38 -17.90 14.52 -5.90
N GLU A 39 -17.65 14.49 -4.60
CA GLU A 39 -18.14 13.46 -3.68
C GLU A 39 -19.66 13.47 -3.64
N ASP A 40 -20.32 12.60 -4.40
CA ASP A 40 -21.73 12.23 -4.18
C ASP A 40 -22.07 10.85 -4.75
N VAL A 41 -21.07 10.03 -5.10
CA VAL A 41 -21.32 8.59 -5.31
C VAL A 41 -21.01 7.92 -3.99
N GLU A 42 -22.05 7.60 -3.21
CA GLU A 42 -21.92 6.73 -2.04
C GLU A 42 -21.16 5.48 -2.46
N ARG A 43 -19.89 5.40 -2.04
CA ARG A 43 -19.03 4.29 -2.43
C ARG A 43 -19.66 3.02 -1.83
N PRO A 44 -19.89 1.97 -2.62
CA PRO A 44 -20.71 0.84 -2.20
C PRO A 44 -20.25 0.23 -0.87
N PRO A 45 -21.19 -0.28 -0.06
CA PRO A 45 -20.86 -0.94 1.19
C PRO A 45 -20.01 -2.17 0.90
N ILE A 46 -18.97 -2.38 1.71
CA ILE A 46 -18.07 -3.52 1.56
C ILE A 46 -18.81 -4.78 2.03
N THR A 47 -18.88 -5.79 1.17
CA THR A 47 -19.42 -7.12 1.44
C THR A 47 -18.37 -8.05 2.08
N GLU A 48 -18.81 -9.13 2.72
CA GLU A 48 -17.91 -10.14 3.30
C GLU A 48 -17.01 -10.80 2.24
N GLN A 49 -17.54 -11.02 1.04
CA GLN A 49 -16.80 -11.61 -0.08
C GLN A 49 -15.68 -10.68 -0.54
N GLU A 50 -15.92 -9.36 -0.60
CA GLU A 50 -14.88 -8.39 -0.95
C GLU A 50 -13.80 -8.33 0.12
N LEU A 51 -14.14 -8.45 1.41
CA LEU A 51 -13.15 -8.55 2.49
C LEU A 51 -12.29 -9.81 2.34
N LEU A 52 -12.89 -10.95 2.05
CA LEU A 52 -12.16 -12.20 1.80
C LEU A 52 -11.19 -12.05 0.62
N ILE A 53 -11.65 -11.49 -0.49
CA ILE A 53 -10.81 -11.25 -1.68
C ILE A 53 -9.61 -10.36 -1.31
N ASN A 54 -9.84 -9.29 -0.55
CA ASN A 54 -8.79 -8.37 -0.14
C ASN A 54 -7.74 -9.04 0.76
N GLU A 55 -8.16 -9.94 1.65
CA GLU A 55 -7.24 -10.71 2.49
C GLU A 55 -6.43 -11.73 1.67
N LEU A 56 -7.04 -12.40 0.70
CA LEU A 56 -6.33 -13.30 -0.22
C LEU A 56 -5.24 -12.57 -1.00
N PHE A 57 -5.53 -11.36 -1.49
CA PHE A 57 -4.52 -10.53 -2.14
C PHE A 57 -3.43 -10.07 -1.17
N ARG A 58 -3.78 -9.69 0.06
CA ARG A 58 -2.82 -9.31 1.10
C ARG A 58 -1.85 -10.46 1.39
N GLU A 59 -2.37 -11.66 1.60
CA GLU A 59 -1.57 -12.86 1.89
C GLU A 59 -0.70 -13.25 0.69
N TYR A 60 -1.24 -13.20 -0.52
CA TYR A 60 -0.47 -13.46 -1.73
C TYR A 60 0.72 -12.50 -1.89
N LEU A 61 0.48 -11.19 -1.72
CA LEU A 61 1.53 -10.18 -1.81
C LEU A 61 2.61 -10.36 -0.72
N GLU A 62 2.21 -10.80 0.47
CA GLU A 62 3.13 -11.14 1.57
C GLU A 62 3.95 -12.39 1.26
N PHE A 63 3.31 -13.45 0.77
CA PHE A 63 3.95 -14.71 0.38
C PHE A 63 4.99 -14.52 -0.74
N VAL A 64 4.63 -13.75 -1.78
CA VAL A 64 5.53 -13.46 -2.90
C VAL A 64 6.64 -12.46 -2.50
N GLY A 65 6.47 -11.73 -1.41
CA GLY A 65 7.47 -10.78 -0.91
C GLY A 65 7.42 -9.41 -1.59
N TYR A 66 6.29 -9.02 -2.17
CA TYR A 66 6.09 -7.70 -2.77
C TYR A 66 5.84 -6.61 -1.71
N LYS A 67 6.88 -6.32 -0.92
CA LYS A 67 6.82 -5.39 0.23
C LYS A 67 6.34 -3.99 -0.13
N HIS A 68 6.78 -3.45 -1.27
CA HIS A 68 6.40 -2.12 -1.73
C HIS A 68 4.93 -2.07 -2.15
N THR A 69 4.49 -3.05 -2.95
CA THR A 69 3.09 -3.20 -3.37
C THR A 69 2.17 -3.41 -2.17
N LEU A 70 2.56 -4.25 -1.22
CA LEU A 70 1.81 -4.50 0.02
C LEU A 70 1.66 -3.22 0.86
N SER A 71 2.69 -2.38 0.92
CA SER A 71 2.65 -1.09 1.64
C SER A 71 1.63 -0.11 1.05
N VAL A 72 1.54 -0.06 -0.28
CA VAL A 72 0.53 0.76 -0.98
C VAL A 72 -0.85 0.14 -0.85
N PHE A 73 -0.96 -1.18 -0.99
CA PHE A 73 -2.21 -1.93 -0.85
C PHE A 73 -2.86 -1.66 0.51
N LYS A 74 -2.09 -1.71 1.61
CA LYS A 74 -2.59 -1.40 2.97
C LYS A 74 -3.08 0.04 3.18
N GLN A 75 -2.69 0.99 2.33
CA GLN A 75 -3.12 2.40 2.44
C GLN A 75 -4.53 2.64 1.86
N GLY A 76 -5.07 1.68 1.11
CA GLY A 76 -6.43 1.76 0.57
C GLY A 76 -7.51 1.54 1.64
N ARG A 77 -8.79 1.57 1.22
CA ARG A 77 -9.95 1.32 2.08
C ARG A 77 -10.09 -0.18 2.40
N PHE A 78 -9.12 -0.74 3.11
CA PHE A 78 -9.11 -2.13 3.57
C PHE A 78 -9.18 -2.13 5.10
N ASN A 79 -10.19 -2.80 5.66
CA ASN A 79 -10.33 -2.90 7.12
C ASN A 79 -9.21 -3.80 7.66
N GLU A 80 -8.20 -3.20 8.30
CA GLU A 80 -7.05 -3.90 8.90
C GLU A 80 -7.44 -4.83 10.08
N ASN A 81 -8.73 -4.91 10.43
CA ASN A 81 -9.26 -5.56 11.63
C ASN A 81 -10.27 -6.68 11.38
N VAL A 82 -10.55 -7.07 10.14
CA VAL A 82 -11.48 -8.20 9.88
C VAL A 82 -10.64 -9.42 9.49
N LEU A 83 -10.58 -10.41 10.40
CA LEU A 83 -9.86 -11.69 10.29
C LEU A 83 -8.37 -11.70 10.70
N ARG A 84 -8.04 -11.15 11.87
CA ARG A 84 -6.88 -11.64 12.67
C ARG A 84 -7.08 -13.07 13.23
N THR A 85 -8.03 -13.83 12.69
CA THR A 85 -8.42 -15.16 13.17
C THR A 85 -8.05 -16.24 12.16
N SER A 86 -6.76 -16.38 11.89
CA SER A 86 -6.15 -17.67 11.54
C SER A 86 -4.64 -17.59 11.75
N ASN A 87 -4.27 -17.87 12.99
CA ASN A 87 -2.92 -18.22 13.43
C ASN A 87 -2.27 -19.24 12.49
N CYS A 88 -1.01 -19.00 12.11
CA CYS A 88 0.12 -19.94 12.34
C CYS A 88 1.45 -19.48 11.71
N VAL A 89 1.47 -18.55 10.76
CA VAL A 89 2.70 -18.32 9.96
C VAL A 89 3.74 -17.41 10.67
N GLN A 90 3.34 -16.63 11.69
CA GLN A 90 4.23 -15.63 12.30
C GLN A 90 4.87 -16.02 13.63
N ARG A 91 4.70 -17.26 14.12
CA ARG A 91 5.50 -17.77 15.24
C ARG A 91 6.47 -18.83 14.72
N LYS A 92 7.75 -18.47 14.65
CA LYS A 92 8.83 -19.47 14.69
C LYS A 92 8.66 -20.29 15.97
N GLY A 93 8.08 -21.48 15.85
CA GLY A 93 7.82 -22.38 16.96
C GLY A 93 6.34 -22.76 17.09
N CYS A 94 5.88 -23.68 16.23
CA CYS A 94 4.86 -24.64 16.61
C CYS A 94 5.54 -26.02 16.56
N ARG A 95 5.52 -26.73 17.70
CA ARG A 95 5.79 -28.17 17.76
C ARG A 95 4.64 -28.94 17.13
#